data_AF-D1B6T3-F1
#
_entry.id   AF-D1B6T3-F1
#
_cell.length_a   1.000
_cell.length_b   1.000
_cell.length_c   1.000
_cell.angle_alpha   90.00
_cell.angle_beta   90.00
_cell.angle_gamma   90.00
#
_symmetry.space_group_name_H-M   'P 1'
#
loop_
_entity.id
_entity.type
_entity.pdbx_description
1 polymer ?
#
loop_
_entity_poly.entity_id
_entity_poly.type
_entity_poly.pdbx_seq_one_letter_code
_entity_poly.pdbx_strand_id
1 'polypeptide(L)'
;MTESRMNRRESPMNPNEPPKENTTGLLRLFVYGTLKQGYWNHERFCRGVLSVEEAVVRGRLYELPSGIPVLEVPEADVLAYGTADPLADVATQARLAAEFAARAAQHPDPGENGAPGGRWGPVYGELLTFDDPETRLPAIDHLEGFLPGGPSLYRRVLVPASTRGQRVLVWLYVEGASRRPPGRRLADGVWRA
;
A
#
# COMPACT_ATOMS: atom_id res chain seq x y z
N MET A 1 56.96 17.28 15.46
CA MET A 1 55.91 18.20 15.91
C MET A 1 54.59 17.59 15.52
N THR A 2 53.79 17.28 16.52
CA THR A 2 52.72 16.27 16.50
C THR A 2 51.37 16.89 16.12
N GLU A 3 50.54 16.09 15.46
CA GLU A 3 49.18 16.38 15.00
C GLU A 3 48.27 16.99 16.08
N SER A 4 47.34 17.87 15.69
CA SER A 4 46.18 18.25 16.52
C SER A 4 44.90 18.05 15.72
N ARG A 5 44.24 16.92 15.98
CA ARG A 5 42.87 16.62 15.56
C ARG A 5 41.90 17.52 16.34
N MET A 6 41.03 18.24 15.63
CA MET A 6 39.93 18.99 16.23
C MET A 6 38.84 18.03 16.72
N ASN A 7 38.65 17.95 18.04
CA ASN A 7 37.52 17.29 18.67
C ASN A 7 36.24 18.11 18.43
N ARG A 8 35.34 17.61 17.58
CA ARG A 8 33.94 18.08 17.53
C ARG A 8 33.23 17.48 18.76
N ARG A 9 32.91 18.33 19.74
CA ARG A 9 32.15 17.95 20.93
C ARG A 9 30.77 17.47 20.52
N GLU A 10 30.49 16.19 20.72
CA GLU A 10 29.13 15.66 20.74
C GLU A 10 28.44 16.18 22.02
N SER A 11 27.27 16.80 21.85
CA SER A 11 26.44 17.21 22.97
C SER A 11 25.89 15.97 23.68
N PRO A 12 25.95 15.88 25.02
CA PRO A 12 25.47 14.70 25.74
C PRO A 12 23.93 14.62 25.67
N MET A 13 23.41 13.49 25.18
CA MET A 13 22.00 13.14 25.23
C MET A 13 21.52 13.12 26.69
N ASN A 14 20.37 13.75 26.94
CA ASN A 14 19.72 13.80 28.25
C ASN A 14 19.02 12.45 28.55
N PRO A 15 19.40 11.70 29.59
CA PRO A 15 18.85 10.38 29.89
C PRO A 15 17.41 10.37 30.43
N ASN A 16 16.78 11.55 30.59
CA ASN A 16 15.41 11.71 31.07
C ASN A 16 14.43 12.20 29.99
N GLU A 17 14.82 12.22 28.71
CA GLU A 17 13.84 12.34 27.63
C GLU A 17 13.10 10.98 27.51
N PRO A 18 11.76 10.92 27.68
CA PRO A 18 11.04 9.72 27.28
C PRO A 18 11.39 9.44 25.81
N PRO A 19 11.47 8.15 25.38
CA PRO A 19 11.67 7.85 23.97
C PRO A 19 10.64 8.67 23.22
N LYS A 20 11.08 9.54 22.30
CA LYS A 20 10.15 10.15 21.35
C LYS A 20 9.44 8.97 20.73
N GLU A 21 8.16 8.79 21.02
CA GLU A 21 7.30 7.98 20.19
C GLU A 21 7.39 8.64 18.82
N ASN A 22 8.33 8.17 18.01
CA ASN A 22 8.37 8.44 16.59
C ASN A 22 7.14 7.71 16.05
N THR A 23 5.96 8.29 16.24
CA THR A 23 4.74 7.85 15.56
C THR A 23 4.82 8.32 14.12
N THR A 24 5.94 8.02 13.45
CA THR A 24 5.99 7.89 12.01
C THR A 24 5.03 6.74 11.72
N GLY A 25 3.80 7.07 11.31
CA GLY A 25 2.75 6.07 11.22
C GLY A 25 3.17 4.89 10.34
N LEU A 26 2.67 3.70 10.67
CA LEU A 26 2.97 2.51 9.88
C LEU A 26 2.29 2.61 8.50
N LEU A 27 3.08 2.43 7.45
CA LEU A 27 2.59 2.27 6.10
C LEU A 27 2.11 0.84 5.90
N ARG A 28 0.84 0.69 5.53
CA ARG A 28 0.24 -0.59 5.11
C ARG A 28 0.00 -0.59 3.61
N LEU A 29 0.71 -1.44 2.88
CA LEU A 29 0.67 -1.55 1.43
C LEU A 29 0.20 -2.94 1.01
N PHE A 30 -0.84 -3.02 0.19
CA PHE A 30 -1.29 -4.26 -0.43
C PHE A 30 -0.61 -4.45 -1.79
N VAL A 31 -0.01 -5.62 -1.99
CA VAL A 31 0.67 -6.02 -3.22
C VAL A 31 0.06 -7.30 -3.77
N TYR A 32 -0.13 -7.37 -5.08
CA TYR A 32 -0.79 -8.50 -5.76
C TYR A 32 0.04 -9.05 -6.93
N GLY A 33 1.27 -8.58 -7.07
CA GLY A 33 2.13 -8.86 -8.22
C GLY A 33 3.59 -9.04 -7.85
N THR A 34 4.46 -8.38 -8.61
CA THR A 34 5.93 -8.56 -8.56
C THR A 34 6.57 -8.16 -7.22
N LEU A 35 5.87 -7.37 -6.41
CA LEU A 35 6.28 -6.97 -5.06
C LEU A 35 5.95 -8.00 -3.97
N LYS A 36 5.17 -9.04 -4.29
CA LYS A 36 4.90 -10.15 -3.37
C LYS A 36 6.18 -10.90 -3.00
N GLN A 37 6.23 -11.49 -1.81
CA GLN A 37 7.36 -12.27 -1.35
C GLN A 37 7.69 -13.42 -2.32
N GLY A 38 8.97 -13.60 -2.62
CA GLY A 38 9.46 -14.60 -3.58
C GLY A 38 9.51 -14.12 -5.05
N TYR A 39 9.06 -12.90 -5.37
CA TYR A 39 9.19 -12.31 -6.70
C TYR A 39 10.30 -11.25 -6.78
N TRP A 40 10.74 -10.95 -8.01
CA TRP A 40 11.98 -10.22 -8.28
C TRP A 40 12.04 -8.78 -7.75
N ASN A 41 10.90 -8.10 -7.57
CA ASN A 41 10.88 -6.75 -7.02
C ASN A 41 10.85 -6.74 -5.48
N HIS A 42 10.44 -7.83 -4.83
CA HIS A 42 10.35 -7.87 -3.37
C HIS A 42 11.71 -7.69 -2.70
N GLU A 43 12.73 -8.43 -3.14
CA GLU A 43 14.07 -8.34 -2.53
C GLU A 43 14.65 -6.92 -2.59
N ARG A 44 14.38 -6.21 -3.69
CA ARG A 44 14.89 -4.86 -3.92
C ARG A 44 14.09 -3.78 -3.20
N PHE A 45 12.76 -3.87 -3.23
CA PHE A 45 11.87 -2.78 -2.81
C PHE A 45 11.16 -3.03 -1.47
N CYS A 46 11.17 -4.25 -0.95
CA CYS A 46 10.50 -4.63 0.29
C CYS A 46 11.48 -5.06 1.40
N ARG A 47 12.80 -4.89 1.19
CA ARG A 47 13.79 -5.15 2.26
C ARG A 47 13.47 -4.30 3.49
N GLY A 48 13.46 -4.94 4.66
CA GLY A 48 13.08 -4.28 5.93
C GLY A 48 11.57 -4.28 6.20
N VAL A 49 10.76 -4.98 5.40
CA VAL A 49 9.34 -5.20 5.70
C VAL A 49 9.17 -5.77 7.12
N LEU A 50 8.25 -5.18 7.88
CA LEU A 50 7.99 -5.54 9.28
C LEU A 50 7.05 -6.74 9.39
N SER A 51 6.05 -6.83 8.52
CA SER A 51 5.13 -7.96 8.44
C SER A 51 4.67 -8.22 7.01
N VAL A 52 4.42 -9.49 6.72
CA VAL A 52 3.81 -9.98 5.49
C VAL A 52 2.62 -10.84 5.87
N GLU A 53 1.43 -10.46 5.43
CA GLU A 53 0.18 -11.17 5.74
C GLU A 53 -0.61 -11.42 4.45
N GLU A 54 -1.30 -12.56 4.36
CA GLU A 54 -2.28 -12.75 3.29
C GLU A 54 -3.43 -11.76 3.44
N ALA A 55 -3.78 -11.12 2.32
CA ALA A 55 -4.86 -10.14 2.29
C ALA A 55 -5.69 -10.28 1.00
N VAL A 56 -6.91 -9.78 1.05
CA VAL A 56 -7.86 -9.79 -0.05
C VAL A 56 -8.47 -8.40 -0.22
N VAL A 57 -8.46 -7.89 -1.44
CA VAL A 57 -9.21 -6.69 -1.83
C VAL A 57 -10.32 -7.05 -2.80
N ARG A 58 -11.35 -6.20 -2.87
CA ARG A 58 -12.41 -6.34 -3.86
C ARG A 58 -11.98 -5.69 -5.17
N GLY A 59 -12.00 -6.44 -6.26
CA GLY A 59 -11.53 -5.93 -7.55
C GLY A 59 -11.67 -6.90 -8.71
N ARG A 60 -10.95 -6.60 -9.78
CA ARG A 60 -10.74 -7.45 -10.95
C ARG A 60 -9.27 -7.42 -11.32
N LEU A 61 -8.69 -8.61 -11.43
CA LEU A 61 -7.29 -8.79 -11.77
C LEU A 61 -7.15 -9.17 -13.23
N TYR A 62 -6.19 -8.56 -13.91
CA TYR A 62 -5.86 -8.80 -15.30
C TYR A 62 -4.37 -9.04 -15.42
N GLU A 63 -3.97 -9.88 -16.37
CA GLU A 63 -2.58 -10.04 -16.76
C GLU A 63 -2.39 -9.43 -18.14
N LEU A 64 -1.49 -8.45 -18.24
CA LEU A 64 -1.12 -7.84 -19.51
C LEU A 64 -0.33 -8.81 -20.39
N PRO A 65 -0.26 -8.60 -21.71
CA PRO A 65 0.59 -9.39 -22.60
C PRO A 65 2.08 -9.46 -22.18
N SER A 66 2.54 -8.48 -21.39
CA SER A 66 3.88 -8.46 -20.79
C SER A 66 4.06 -9.40 -19.60
N GLY A 67 3.00 -10.07 -19.12
CA GLY A 67 3.00 -10.91 -17.93
C GLY A 67 2.81 -10.16 -16.60
N ILE A 68 2.65 -8.84 -16.64
CA ILE A 68 2.49 -8.00 -15.44
C ILE A 68 1.01 -7.91 -15.05
N PRO A 69 0.67 -8.04 -13.75
CA PRO A 69 -0.70 -7.93 -13.30
C PRO A 69 -1.16 -6.48 -13.16
N VAL A 70 -2.42 -6.24 -13.47
CA VAL A 70 -3.12 -4.97 -13.27
C VAL A 70 -4.40 -5.21 -12.50
N LEU A 71 -4.65 -4.37 -11.50
CA LEU A 71 -5.85 -4.43 -10.67
C LEU A 71 -6.78 -3.24 -10.95
N GLU A 72 -8.06 -3.54 -11.16
CA GLU A 72 -9.17 -2.58 -11.17
C GLU A 72 -9.98 -2.74 -9.87
N VAL A 73 -10.22 -1.64 -9.15
CA VAL A 73 -11.12 -1.60 -7.98
C VAL A 73 -12.42 -0.88 -8.31
N PRO A 74 -13.52 -1.16 -7.59
CA PRO A 74 -14.70 -0.30 -7.64
C PRO A 74 -14.36 1.11 -7.15
N GLU A 75 -14.76 2.14 -7.89
CA GLU A 75 -14.54 3.55 -7.48
C GLU A 75 -15.13 3.85 -6.09
N ALA A 76 -16.26 3.22 -5.75
CA ALA A 76 -16.89 3.36 -4.43
C ALA A 76 -16.04 2.83 -3.25
N ASP A 77 -15.02 1.99 -3.51
CA ASP A 77 -14.11 1.48 -2.49
C ASP A 77 -12.86 2.37 -2.34
N VAL A 78 -12.66 3.36 -3.22
CA VAL A 78 -11.53 4.29 -3.16
C VAL A 78 -11.83 5.38 -2.13
N LEU A 79 -11.11 5.35 -1.01
CA LEU A 79 -11.30 6.28 0.11
C LEU A 79 -10.37 7.50 0.04
N ALA A 80 -9.22 7.35 -0.61
CA ALA A 80 -8.27 8.42 -0.85
C ALA A 80 -7.37 8.08 -2.04
N TYR A 81 -6.81 9.12 -2.65
CA TYR A 81 -5.77 9.03 -3.66
C TYR A 81 -4.42 9.37 -3.04
N GLY A 82 -3.38 8.65 -3.43
CA GLY A 82 -2.02 8.90 -2.94
C GLY A 82 -1.51 10.27 -3.38
N THR A 83 -0.59 10.83 -2.61
CA THR A 83 0.02 12.13 -2.85
C THR A 83 1.52 12.03 -3.04
N ALA A 84 2.18 13.16 -3.29
CA ALA A 84 3.64 13.25 -3.32
C ALA A 84 4.27 13.27 -1.92
N ASP A 85 3.47 13.32 -0.85
CA ASP A 85 3.94 13.39 0.55
C ASP A 85 3.63 12.06 1.26
N PRO A 86 4.66 11.20 1.46
CA PRO A 86 4.50 9.91 2.13
C PRO A 86 3.94 10.00 3.54
N LEU A 87 4.28 11.06 4.30
CA LEU A 87 3.82 11.22 5.67
C LEU A 87 2.35 11.65 5.70
N ALA A 88 1.93 12.50 4.76
CA ALA A 88 0.51 12.85 4.59
C ALA A 88 -0.35 11.64 4.21
N ASP A 89 0.17 10.75 3.35
CA ASP A 89 -0.52 9.52 2.94
C ASP A 89 -0.68 8.54 4.11
N VAL A 90 0.37 8.37 4.93
CA VAL A 90 0.31 7.57 6.16
C VAL A 90 -0.66 8.17 7.19
N ALA A 91 -0.62 9.49 7.39
CA ALA A 91 -1.54 10.17 8.31
C ALA A 91 -3.00 10.01 7.85
N THR A 92 -3.24 10.08 6.53
CA THR A 92 -4.55 9.84 5.92
C THR A 92 -5.03 8.40 6.15
N GLN A 93 -4.15 7.42 5.93
CA GLN A 93 -4.45 6.01 6.20
C GLN A 93 -4.81 5.78 7.68
N ALA A 94 -4.04 6.34 8.61
CA ALA A 94 -4.29 6.21 10.05
C ALA A 94 -5.63 6.82 10.47
N ARG A 95 -5.92 8.06 10.04
CA ARG A 95 -7.17 8.76 10.34
C ARG A 95 -8.39 7.99 9.83
N LEU A 96 -8.36 7.60 8.55
CA LEU A 96 -9.49 6.88 7.93
C LEU A 96 -9.63 5.47 8.51
N ALA A 97 -8.55 4.81 8.90
CA ALA A 97 -8.63 3.50 9.55
C ALA A 97 -9.35 3.56 10.91
N ALA A 98 -9.10 4.62 11.70
CA ALA A 98 -9.80 4.84 12.96
C ALA A 98 -11.31 5.07 12.74
N GLU A 99 -11.67 5.90 11.75
CA GLU A 99 -13.07 6.14 11.36
C GLU A 99 -13.75 4.85 10.85
N PHE A 100 -13.03 4.08 10.03
CA PHE A 100 -13.53 2.83 9.46
C PHE A 100 -13.79 1.76 10.54
N ALA A 101 -12.86 1.61 11.48
CA ALA A 101 -13.01 0.70 12.62
C ALA A 101 -14.20 1.12 13.52
N ALA A 102 -14.35 2.43 13.79
CA ALA A 102 -15.48 2.95 14.57
C ALA A 102 -16.83 2.67 13.89
N ARG A 103 -16.93 2.81 12.56
CA ARG A 103 -18.15 2.48 11.80
C ARG A 103 -18.46 0.99 11.81
N ALA A 104 -17.46 0.14 11.62
CA ALA A 104 -17.62 -1.31 11.66
C ALA A 104 -18.14 -1.80 13.02
N ALA A 105 -17.73 -1.15 14.11
CA ALA A 105 -18.24 -1.45 15.45
C ALA A 105 -19.71 -1.02 15.68
N GLN A 106 -20.19 -0.01 14.93
CA GLN A 106 -21.56 0.50 15.02
C GLN A 106 -22.54 -0.25 14.11
N HIS A 107 -22.06 -0.79 12.98
CA HIS A 107 -22.85 -1.55 12.01
C HIS A 107 -22.08 -2.80 11.54
N PRO A 108 -22.35 -4.00 12.10
CA PRO A 108 -21.90 -5.25 11.51
C PRO A 108 -22.65 -5.46 10.17
N ASP A 109 -21.86 -5.57 9.09
CA ASP A 109 -22.23 -5.43 7.66
C ASP A 109 -23.58 -6.06 7.24
N PRO A 110 -24.47 -5.34 6.51
CA PRO A 110 -25.44 -5.98 5.62
C PRO A 110 -24.70 -6.43 4.35
N GLY A 111 -24.64 -7.75 4.14
CA GLY A 111 -23.85 -8.39 3.08
C GLY A 111 -23.91 -7.74 1.69
N GLU A 112 -22.74 -7.75 1.04
CA GLU A 112 -22.45 -7.56 -0.39
C GLU A 112 -23.63 -7.17 -1.31
N ASN A 113 -23.97 -5.88 -1.37
CA ASN A 113 -24.85 -5.38 -2.42
C ASN A 113 -24.04 -5.14 -3.72
N GLY A 114 -24.12 -6.13 -4.61
CA GLY A 114 -23.57 -6.07 -5.96
C GLY A 114 -24.29 -5.01 -6.82
N ALA A 115 -23.61 -3.90 -7.08
CA ALA A 115 -24.05 -2.92 -8.07
C ALA A 115 -23.80 -3.42 -9.52
N PRO A 116 -24.56 -2.94 -10.51
CA PRO A 116 -24.59 -3.54 -11.85
C PRO A 116 -23.38 -3.12 -12.69
N GLY A 117 -22.59 -4.12 -13.11
CA GLY A 117 -21.45 -3.93 -14.02
C GLY A 117 -20.59 -5.18 -14.24
N GLY A 118 -21.05 -6.36 -13.80
CA GLY A 118 -20.27 -7.60 -13.67
C GLY A 118 -19.73 -7.79 -12.25
N ARG A 119 -19.74 -9.03 -11.74
CA ARG A 119 -19.41 -9.32 -10.33
C ARG A 119 -17.96 -8.93 -10.02
N TRP A 120 -17.76 -7.92 -9.16
CA TRP A 120 -16.48 -7.69 -8.49
C TRP A 120 -16.12 -8.94 -7.69
N GLY A 121 -14.85 -9.35 -7.72
CA GLY A 121 -14.38 -10.57 -7.09
C GLY A 121 -13.30 -10.29 -6.04
N PRO A 122 -12.92 -11.31 -5.27
CA PRO A 122 -11.73 -11.24 -4.44
C PRO A 122 -10.49 -11.16 -5.33
N VAL A 123 -9.52 -10.35 -4.95
CA VAL A 123 -8.16 -10.35 -5.47
C VAL A 123 -7.21 -10.62 -4.32
N TYR A 124 -6.44 -11.69 -4.45
CA TYR A 124 -5.56 -12.19 -3.40
C TYR A 124 -4.15 -11.65 -3.57
N GLY A 125 -3.58 -11.21 -2.47
CA GLY A 125 -2.23 -10.68 -2.42
C GLY A 125 -1.69 -10.70 -1.00
N GLU A 126 -0.74 -9.82 -0.76
CA GLU A 126 -0.04 -9.69 0.51
C GLU A 126 -0.19 -8.26 1.02
N LEU A 127 -0.44 -8.13 2.32
CA LEU A 127 -0.31 -6.91 3.06
C LEU A 127 1.12 -6.83 3.62
N LEU A 128 1.84 -5.80 3.21
CA LEU A 128 3.17 -5.45 3.70
C LEU A 128 3.06 -4.26 4.66
N THR A 129 3.76 -4.32 5.79
CA THR A 129 3.85 -3.22 6.75
C THR A 129 5.27 -2.65 6.81
N PHE A 130 5.39 -1.33 6.81
CA PHE A 130 6.67 -0.61 6.86
C PHE A 130 6.62 0.54 7.88
N ASP A 131 7.77 0.88 8.46
CA ASP A 131 8.00 2.03 9.33
C ASP A 131 8.82 3.15 8.65
N ASP A 132 9.20 2.96 7.38
CA ASP A 132 10.05 3.87 6.61
C ASP A 132 9.31 4.53 5.41
N PRO A 133 8.11 5.12 5.58
CA PRO A 133 7.29 5.59 4.46
C PRO A 133 7.99 6.60 3.54
N GLU A 134 8.80 7.50 4.11
CA GLU A 134 9.52 8.55 3.39
C GLU A 134 10.52 8.02 2.37
N THR A 135 11.10 6.84 2.61
CA THR A 135 11.99 6.15 1.67
C THR A 135 11.24 5.11 0.85
N ARG A 136 10.26 4.42 1.46
CA ARG A 136 9.54 3.32 0.85
C ARG A 136 8.64 3.75 -0.30
N LEU A 137 7.79 4.76 -0.07
CA LEU A 137 6.81 5.17 -1.06
C LEU A 137 7.47 5.75 -2.31
N PRO A 138 8.44 6.68 -2.24
CA PRO A 138 9.08 7.19 -3.46
C PRO A 138 9.77 6.11 -4.30
N ALA A 139 10.38 5.10 -3.66
CA ALA A 139 11.02 4.00 -4.37
C ALA A 139 10.01 3.13 -5.13
N ILE A 140 8.87 2.82 -4.51
CA ILE A 140 7.80 2.03 -5.14
C ILE A 140 7.04 2.88 -6.17
N ASP A 141 6.81 4.16 -5.91
CA ASP A 141 6.20 5.10 -6.86
C ASP A 141 6.98 5.17 -8.17
N HIS A 142 8.31 5.23 -8.06
CA HIS A 142 9.18 5.22 -9.22
C HIS A 142 9.08 3.89 -10.01
N LEU A 143 9.00 2.75 -9.32
CA LEU A 143 8.82 1.44 -9.95
C LEU A 143 7.48 1.34 -10.67
N GLU A 144 6.40 1.77 -10.02
CA GLU A 144 5.02 1.68 -10.51
C GLU A 144 4.65 2.83 -11.47
N GLY A 145 5.57 3.75 -11.72
CA GLY A 145 5.32 4.92 -12.57
C GLY A 145 4.18 5.80 -12.07
N PHE A 146 4.04 5.91 -10.75
CA PHE A 146 3.08 6.80 -10.10
C PHE A 146 3.62 8.23 -10.05
N LEU A 147 2.88 9.16 -10.66
CA LEU A 147 3.21 10.58 -10.74
C LEU A 147 2.01 11.41 -10.25
N PRO A 148 2.01 11.84 -8.98
CA PRO A 148 0.94 12.67 -8.43
C PRO A 148 0.68 13.92 -9.28
N GLY A 149 -0.57 14.13 -9.70
CA GLY A 149 -0.96 15.28 -10.53
C GLY A 149 -0.57 15.19 -12.02
N GLY A 150 -0.01 14.06 -12.46
CA GLY A 150 0.37 13.80 -13.85
C GLY A 150 -0.15 12.47 -14.40
N PRO A 151 0.18 12.11 -15.67
CA PRO A 151 -0.15 10.81 -16.22
C PRO A 151 0.66 9.73 -15.49
N SER A 152 -0.03 8.76 -14.89
CA SER A 152 0.59 7.66 -14.14
C SER A 152 0.29 6.31 -14.81
N LEU A 153 1.25 5.38 -14.78
CA LEU A 153 1.01 3.99 -15.21
C LEU A 153 0.05 3.28 -14.27
N TYR A 154 0.33 3.40 -12.97
CA TYR A 154 -0.58 3.02 -11.91
C TYR A 154 -0.93 4.24 -11.04
N ARG A 155 -2.14 4.25 -10.46
CA ARG A 155 -2.55 5.19 -9.42
C ARG A 155 -2.45 4.52 -8.06
N ARG A 156 -1.88 5.21 -7.07
CA ARG A 156 -1.95 4.76 -5.67
C ARG A 156 -3.28 5.18 -5.06
N VAL A 157 -4.04 4.22 -4.53
CA VAL A 157 -5.36 4.44 -3.90
C VAL A 157 -5.45 3.74 -2.56
N LEU A 158 -6.21 4.31 -1.64
CA LEU A 158 -6.50 3.73 -0.33
C LEU A 158 -7.85 3.01 -0.38
N VAL A 159 -7.88 1.71 -0.07
CA VAL A 159 -9.11 0.92 -0.09
C VAL A 159 -9.22 -0.02 1.12
N PRO A 160 -10.41 -0.57 1.41
CA PRO A 160 -10.56 -1.66 2.37
C PRO A 160 -9.97 -2.99 1.85
N ALA A 161 -9.20 -3.66 2.71
CA ALA A 161 -8.77 -5.05 2.53
C ALA A 161 -9.22 -5.90 3.71
N SER A 162 -9.38 -7.19 3.46
CA SER A 162 -9.64 -8.22 4.48
C SER A 162 -8.37 -9.04 4.71
N THR A 163 -7.94 -9.16 5.96
CA THR A 163 -6.92 -10.13 6.40
C THR A 163 -7.60 -11.24 7.21
N ARG A 164 -6.84 -12.22 7.72
CA ARG A 164 -7.37 -13.41 8.44
C ARG A 164 -8.22 -13.12 9.69
N GLY A 165 -8.31 -11.89 10.17
CA GLY A 165 -9.12 -11.57 11.34
C GLY A 165 -9.72 -10.17 11.39
N GLN A 166 -9.49 -9.33 10.37
CA GLN A 166 -9.91 -7.93 10.42
C GLN A 166 -10.00 -7.31 9.02
N ARG A 167 -10.81 -6.26 8.92
CA ARG A 167 -10.79 -5.35 7.78
C ARG A 167 -9.89 -4.17 8.11
N VAL A 168 -8.96 -3.87 7.20
CA VAL A 168 -7.97 -2.80 7.35
C VAL A 168 -7.98 -1.92 6.11
N LEU A 169 -7.46 -0.70 6.21
CA LEU A 169 -7.25 0.16 5.04
C LEU A 169 -5.81 0.03 4.56
N VAL A 170 -5.64 -0.12 3.25
CA VAL A 170 -4.35 -0.39 2.61
C VAL A 170 -4.16 0.52 1.41
N TRP A 171 -2.96 1.05 1.23
CA TRP A 171 -2.56 1.63 -0.04
C TRP A 171 -2.33 0.51 -1.05
N LEU A 172 -2.73 0.70 -2.31
CA LEU A 172 -2.36 -0.19 -3.41
C LEU A 172 -2.25 0.58 -4.72
N TYR A 173 -1.57 -0.02 -5.70
CA TYR A 173 -1.44 0.53 -7.05
C TYR A 173 -2.49 -0.10 -7.97
N VAL A 174 -3.29 0.70 -8.65
CA VAL A 174 -4.36 0.27 -9.59
C VAL A 174 -4.16 0.90 -10.95
N GLU A 175 -4.85 0.39 -11.97
CA GLU A 175 -4.80 0.93 -13.34
C GLU A 175 -4.92 2.47 -13.40
N GLY A 176 -3.97 3.10 -14.09
CA GLY A 176 -3.70 4.53 -14.01
C GLY A 176 -4.67 5.42 -14.79
N ALA A 177 -5.09 5.01 -15.99
CA ALA A 177 -6.12 5.69 -16.79
C ALA A 177 -6.31 4.97 -18.13
N SER A 178 -7.22 4.00 -18.25
CA SER A 178 -7.80 3.58 -19.54
C SER A 178 -8.99 2.62 -19.41
N ARG A 179 -9.89 2.69 -20.41
CA ARG A 179 -10.95 1.70 -20.69
C ARG A 179 -10.34 0.30 -20.63
N ARG A 180 -10.92 -0.59 -19.81
CA ARG A 180 -10.58 -2.02 -19.60
C ARG A 180 -9.16 -2.40 -20.01
N PRO A 181 -8.25 -2.72 -19.07
CA PRO A 181 -6.88 -3.09 -19.42
C PRO A 181 -6.87 -4.17 -20.51
N PRO A 182 -6.00 -4.10 -21.53
CA PRO A 182 -5.96 -5.03 -22.66
C PRO A 182 -5.49 -6.45 -22.29
N GLY A 183 -5.57 -6.80 -21.00
CA GLY A 183 -5.09 -8.04 -20.43
C GLY A 183 -6.14 -9.14 -20.32
N ARG A 184 -5.65 -10.37 -20.13
CA ARG A 184 -6.47 -11.54 -19.82
C ARG A 184 -7.00 -11.42 -18.40
N ARG A 185 -8.32 -11.49 -18.21
CA ARG A 185 -8.92 -11.51 -16.87
C ARG A 185 -8.54 -12.78 -16.12
N LEU A 186 -8.02 -12.63 -14.90
CA LEU A 186 -7.74 -13.73 -13.97
C LEU A 186 -8.97 -13.92 -13.07
N ALA A 187 -9.80 -14.92 -13.40
CA ALA A 187 -11.09 -15.10 -12.75
C ALA A 187 -11.00 -15.58 -11.29
N ASP A 188 -9.90 -16.23 -10.92
CA ASP A 188 -9.60 -16.68 -9.56
C ASP A 188 -9.01 -15.57 -8.68
N GLY A 189 -8.70 -14.40 -9.27
CA GLY A 189 -8.17 -13.26 -8.54
C GLY A 189 -6.74 -13.45 -8.03
N VAL A 190 -5.99 -14.42 -8.57
CA VAL A 190 -4.62 -14.72 -8.14
C VAL A 190 -3.68 -14.58 -9.32
N TRP A 191 -2.66 -13.73 -9.19
CA TRP A 191 -1.55 -13.68 -10.15
C TRP A 191 -0.42 -14.62 -9.73
N ARG A 192 0.12 -15.35 -10.72
CA ARG A 192 1.23 -16.29 -10.60
C ARG A 192 2.18 -16.01 -11.76
N ALA A 193 3.41 -15.58 -11.47
CA ALA A 193 4.45 -15.47 -12.51
C ALA A 193 4.90 -16.84 -13.01
#